data_AF-U5HJS9-F1
#
_entry.id   AF-U5HJS9-F1
#
_cell.length_a   1.000
_cell.length_b   1.000
_cell.length_c   1.000
_cell.angle_alpha   90.00
_cell.angle_beta   90.00
_cell.angle_gamma   90.00
#
_symmetry.space_group_name_H-M   'P 1'
#
loop_
_entity.id
_entity.type
_entity.pdbx_description
1 polymer ?
#
loop_
_entity_poly.entity_id
_entity_poly.type
_entity_poly.pdbx_seq_one_letter_code
_entity_poly.pdbx_strand_id
1 'polypeptide(L)'
;TLIHVLDPQKYAAHNGSLGEPINIVISGNSDSYILTEHGFQDWCLSIQYAIQPGDITLGGKQLADLGDGNGPHNQTDLLRYDYFDLQLGTWTEIVKGGPHFRYWQQNGPKANSSAWFLAASVEKSLGEGHNIVPNGYDRGRDEFVGNATSHNGTVSPASQIRFFATSQNLTFLPPHKKHGINHSIRTDGNVSIVTVNVLRGE
;
A
#
# COMPACT_ATOMS: atom_id res chain seq x y z
N THR A 1 19.50 -4.53 0.87
CA THR A 1 18.71 -5.78 0.94
C THR A 1 17.36 -5.45 1.55
N LEU A 2 16.27 -6.08 1.09
CA LEU A 2 14.88 -5.82 1.57
C LEU A 2 14.75 -5.80 3.11
N ILE A 3 15.56 -6.62 3.78
CA ILE A 3 15.67 -6.75 5.25
C ILE A 3 15.95 -5.42 5.96
N HIS A 4 16.75 -4.52 5.38
CA HIS A 4 17.07 -3.22 6.02
C HIS A 4 15.99 -2.17 5.81
N VAL A 5 15.07 -2.40 4.88
CA VAL A 5 13.98 -1.48 4.57
C VAL A 5 12.84 -1.72 5.55
N LEU A 6 12.44 -2.98 5.72
CA LEU A 6 11.27 -3.44 6.47
C LEU A 6 11.39 -3.39 8.00
N ASP A 7 12.31 -2.61 8.55
CA ASP A 7 12.47 -2.43 10.00
C ASP A 7 11.38 -1.49 10.54
N PRO A 8 10.53 -1.92 11.49
CA PRO A 8 9.51 -1.07 12.13
C PRO A 8 10.06 0.22 12.75
N GLN A 9 11.34 0.29 13.09
CA GLN A 9 11.97 1.53 13.59
C GLN A 9 12.22 2.59 12.51
N LYS A 10 12.03 2.24 11.23
CA LYS A 10 12.19 3.12 10.07
C LYS A 10 10.87 3.67 9.52
N TYR A 11 9.75 3.33 10.15
CA TYR A 11 8.41 3.78 9.79
C TYR A 11 7.79 4.51 10.97
N ALA A 12 7.59 5.81 10.86
CA ALA A 12 7.07 6.64 11.95
C ALA A 12 6.06 7.65 11.42
N ALA A 13 5.00 7.90 12.19
CA ALA A 13 4.15 9.05 11.93
C ALA A 13 4.89 10.34 12.33
N HIS A 14 4.63 11.43 11.60
CA HIS A 14 5.33 12.73 11.72
C HIS A 14 5.38 13.32 13.15
N ASN A 15 4.50 12.92 14.07
CA ASN A 15 4.41 13.44 15.44
C ASN A 15 5.04 12.53 16.52
N GLY A 16 5.79 11.50 16.13
CA GLY A 16 6.34 10.51 17.08
C GLY A 16 5.32 9.45 17.52
N SER A 17 4.13 9.41 16.91
CA SER A 17 3.25 8.25 16.99
C SER A 17 3.74 7.13 16.09
N LEU A 18 3.33 5.92 16.44
CA LEU A 18 3.75 4.68 15.81
C LEU A 18 3.35 4.68 14.31
N GLY A 19 4.22 4.19 13.43
CA GLY A 19 3.94 4.11 11.99
C GLY A 19 2.96 2.98 11.65
N GLU A 20 2.34 3.07 10.48
CA GLU A 20 1.67 1.93 9.85
C GLU A 20 2.73 1.00 9.25
N PRO A 21 2.59 -0.33 9.41
CA PRO A 21 3.59 -1.28 8.96
C PRO A 21 3.57 -1.39 7.44
N ILE A 22 4.74 -1.28 6.81
CA ILE A 22 4.89 -1.66 5.41
C ILE A 22 4.75 -3.18 5.30
N ASN A 23 3.66 -3.61 4.68
CA ASN A 23 3.22 -5.00 4.61
C ASN A 23 3.04 -5.51 3.16
N ILE A 24 3.26 -4.65 2.17
CA ILE A 24 3.28 -5.00 0.74
C ILE A 24 4.46 -4.31 0.06
N VAL A 25 5.11 -5.00 -0.87
CA VAL A 25 6.10 -4.42 -1.78
C VAL A 25 5.73 -4.77 -3.22
N ILE A 26 5.55 -3.76 -4.07
CA ILE A 26 5.49 -3.95 -5.53
C ILE A 26 6.91 -4.01 -6.04
N SER A 27 7.30 -5.17 -6.54
CA SER A 27 8.66 -5.50 -6.95
C SER A 27 9.14 -4.57 -8.07
N GLY A 28 10.42 -4.17 -7.99
CA GLY A 28 11.13 -3.47 -9.08
C GLY A 28 11.28 -4.32 -10.35
N ASN A 29 10.96 -5.62 -10.30
CA ASN A 29 10.87 -6.49 -11.48
C ASN A 29 9.51 -6.42 -12.19
N SER A 30 8.59 -5.55 -11.75
CA SER A 30 7.33 -5.29 -12.44
C SER A 30 7.57 -4.56 -13.77
N ASP A 31 6.57 -4.54 -14.66
CA ASP A 31 6.64 -3.77 -15.91
C ASP A 31 6.99 -2.30 -15.61
N SER A 32 7.88 -1.72 -16.43
CA SER A 32 8.30 -0.31 -16.33
C SER A 32 7.15 0.69 -16.21
N TYR A 33 5.97 0.41 -16.80
CA TYR A 33 4.78 1.22 -16.64
C TYR A 33 4.35 1.30 -15.16
N ILE A 34 4.36 0.17 -14.45
CA ILE A 34 4.01 0.05 -13.03
C ILE A 34 5.01 0.77 -12.14
N LEU A 35 6.27 0.94 -12.58
CA LEU A 35 7.30 1.66 -11.83
C LEU A 35 7.16 3.19 -11.97
N THR A 36 6.19 3.69 -12.74
CA THR A 36 5.80 5.10 -12.75
C THR A 36 4.62 5.33 -11.81
N GLU A 37 4.53 6.50 -11.18
CA GLU A 37 3.40 6.82 -10.30
C GLU A 37 2.05 6.72 -11.04
N HIS A 38 2.00 7.23 -12.28
CA HIS A 38 0.82 7.14 -13.13
C HIS A 38 0.41 5.68 -13.40
N GLY A 39 1.34 4.83 -13.86
CA GLY A 39 1.01 3.45 -14.17
C GLY A 39 0.74 2.59 -12.92
N PHE A 40 1.36 2.92 -11.79
CA PHE A 40 1.00 2.34 -10.49
C PHE A 40 -0.44 2.68 -10.10
N GLN A 41 -0.82 3.96 -10.14
CA GLN A 41 -2.18 4.39 -9.81
C GLN A 41 -3.22 3.81 -10.78
N ASP A 42 -2.91 3.77 -12.07
CA ASP A 42 -3.79 3.16 -13.09
C ASP A 42 -4.01 1.66 -12.86
N TRP A 43 -2.96 0.93 -12.48
CA TRP A 43 -3.10 -0.46 -12.03
C TRP A 43 -3.89 -0.55 -10.72
N CYS A 44 -3.69 0.35 -9.76
CA CYS A 44 -4.47 0.36 -8.52
C CYS A 44 -5.98 0.54 -8.78
N LEU A 45 -6.38 1.33 -9.79
CA LEU A 45 -7.78 1.43 -10.20
C LEU A 45 -8.35 0.09 -10.66
N SER A 46 -7.54 -0.75 -11.35
CA SER A 46 -7.98 -2.08 -11.78
C SER A 46 -8.24 -3.05 -10.63
N ILE A 47 -7.71 -2.77 -9.43
CA ILE A 47 -7.86 -3.57 -8.21
C ILE A 47 -8.70 -2.86 -7.13
N GLN A 48 -9.50 -1.86 -7.53
CA GLN A 48 -10.46 -1.12 -6.70
C GLN A 48 -9.85 -0.15 -5.67
N TYR A 49 -8.70 0.45 -6.00
CA TYR A 49 -8.09 1.50 -5.19
C TYR A 49 -7.89 2.76 -6.02
N ALA A 50 -8.43 3.87 -5.55
CA ALA A 50 -8.34 5.17 -6.22
C ALA A 50 -7.74 6.22 -5.29
N ILE A 51 -7.18 7.27 -5.89
CA ILE A 51 -6.63 8.40 -5.15
C ILE A 51 -7.71 9.05 -4.29
N GLN A 52 -7.38 9.36 -3.04
CA GLN A 52 -8.31 10.05 -2.17
C GLN A 52 -8.63 11.47 -2.69
N PRO A 53 -9.83 12.00 -2.41
CA PRO A 53 -10.15 13.37 -2.73
C PRO A 53 -9.56 14.30 -1.67
N GLY A 54 -8.75 15.29 -2.08
CA GLY A 54 -8.37 16.43 -1.24
C GLY A 54 -7.31 16.21 -0.16
N ASP A 55 -6.37 15.27 -0.33
CA ASP A 55 -5.27 14.97 0.64
C ASP A 55 -5.77 14.80 2.09
N ILE A 56 -6.93 14.15 2.26
CA ILE A 56 -7.58 13.95 3.57
C ILE A 56 -6.85 12.83 4.34
N THR A 57 -5.75 13.21 4.97
CA THR A 57 -4.98 12.32 5.85
C THR A 57 -5.34 12.57 7.32
N LEU A 58 -6.37 11.87 7.81
CA LEU A 58 -6.65 11.82 9.25
C LEU A 58 -5.46 11.15 9.95
N GLY A 59 -4.77 11.87 10.84
CA GLY A 59 -3.52 11.42 11.45
C GLY A 59 -2.22 11.93 10.77
N GLY A 60 -2.35 12.66 9.66
CA GLY A 60 -1.24 13.28 8.92
C GLY A 60 -0.49 12.33 7.97
N LYS A 61 0.57 12.87 7.35
CA LYS A 61 1.46 12.09 6.47
C LYS A 61 2.41 11.22 7.29
N GLN A 62 2.65 10.01 6.81
CA GLN A 62 3.58 9.06 7.41
C GLN A 62 4.97 9.15 6.77
N LEU A 63 6.02 8.97 7.57
CA LEU A 63 7.40 8.94 7.14
C LEU A 63 7.89 7.49 7.02
N ALA A 64 8.65 7.21 5.97
CA ALA A 64 9.38 5.95 5.81
C ALA A 64 10.82 6.20 5.35
N ASP A 65 11.78 5.47 5.91
CA ASP A 65 13.14 5.34 5.36
C ASP A 65 13.25 4.00 4.61
N LEU A 66 13.34 4.07 3.29
CA LEU A 66 13.41 2.90 2.41
C LEU A 66 14.81 2.30 2.29
N GLY A 67 15.78 2.74 3.11
CA GLY A 67 17.16 2.26 3.09
C GLY A 67 17.90 2.55 1.79
N ASP A 68 17.39 3.49 0.99
CA ASP A 68 17.90 3.85 -0.34
C ASP A 68 18.77 5.10 -0.35
N GLY A 69 19.02 5.68 0.82
CA GLY A 69 19.86 6.86 0.98
C GLY A 69 19.13 8.20 0.92
N ASN A 70 17.80 8.21 0.75
CA ASN A 70 16.99 9.43 0.89
C ASN A 70 16.70 9.78 2.36
N GLY A 71 16.86 8.82 3.28
CA GLY A 71 16.43 8.97 4.66
C GLY A 71 14.89 8.95 4.79
N PRO A 72 14.37 9.24 6.00
CA PRO A 72 12.92 9.29 6.24
C PRO A 72 12.25 10.40 5.40
N HIS A 73 11.22 10.05 4.64
CA HIS A 73 10.45 10.99 3.83
C HIS A 73 8.95 10.65 3.81
N ASN A 74 8.13 11.66 3.47
CA ASN A 74 6.68 11.51 3.46
C ASN A 74 6.22 10.50 2.41
N GLN A 75 5.09 9.85 2.69
CA GLN A 75 4.34 9.09 1.69
C GLN A 75 4.08 9.92 0.43
N THR A 76 4.03 9.25 -0.72
CA THR A 76 3.66 9.85 -2.00
C THR A 76 2.19 10.29 -1.94
N ASP A 77 1.28 9.37 -1.64
CA ASP A 77 -0.15 9.66 -1.44
C ASP A 77 -0.84 8.55 -0.60
N LEU A 78 -2.17 8.57 -0.54
CA LEU A 78 -3.05 7.59 0.09
C LEU A 78 -4.13 7.18 -0.91
N LEU A 79 -4.20 5.89 -1.23
CA LEU A 79 -5.27 5.33 -2.05
C LEU A 79 -6.28 4.61 -1.16
N ARG A 80 -7.57 4.80 -1.45
CA ARG A 80 -8.71 4.28 -0.71
C ARG A 80 -9.52 3.35 -1.59
N TYR A 81 -10.27 2.44 -0.97
CA TYR A 81 -11.20 1.59 -1.69
C TYR A 81 -12.20 2.41 -2.52
N ASP A 82 -12.36 2.03 -3.78
CA ASP A 82 -13.15 2.79 -4.74
C ASP A 82 -14.64 2.38 -4.78
N TYR A 83 -15.06 1.33 -4.06
CA TYR A 83 -16.46 0.86 -4.07
C TYR A 83 -17.08 0.69 -5.47
N PHE A 84 -16.25 0.38 -6.49
CA PHE A 84 -16.65 0.29 -7.89
C PHE A 84 -17.23 1.60 -8.48
N ASP A 85 -16.89 2.76 -7.91
CA ASP A 85 -17.35 4.08 -8.34
C ASP A 85 -16.19 5.08 -8.40
N LEU A 86 -15.64 5.29 -9.60
CA LEU A 86 -14.49 6.18 -9.83
C LEU A 86 -14.69 7.64 -9.40
N GLN A 87 -15.94 8.10 -9.19
CA GLN A 87 -16.23 9.49 -8.83
C GLN A 87 -16.49 9.66 -7.34
N LEU A 88 -17.22 8.71 -6.74
CA LEU A 88 -17.72 8.81 -5.37
C LEU A 88 -17.21 7.71 -4.44
N GLY A 89 -16.42 6.78 -4.96
CA GLY A 89 -15.90 5.60 -4.28
C GLY A 89 -15.11 5.94 -3.04
N THR A 90 -14.07 6.74 -3.23
CA THR A 90 -13.17 7.16 -2.16
C THR A 90 -13.86 8.09 -1.15
N TRP A 91 -14.86 8.88 -1.56
CA TRP A 91 -15.74 9.60 -0.64
C TRP A 91 -16.61 8.65 0.19
N THR A 92 -17.11 7.59 -0.43
CA THR A 92 -17.88 6.54 0.23
C THR A 92 -17.03 5.80 1.26
N GLU A 93 -15.76 5.55 0.95
CA GLU A 93 -14.80 4.97 1.90
C GLU A 93 -14.59 5.86 3.12
N ILE A 94 -14.41 7.17 2.93
CA ILE A 94 -14.29 8.09 4.06
C ILE A 94 -15.50 7.94 5.00
N VAL A 95 -16.71 7.82 4.46
CA VAL A 95 -17.92 7.71 5.29
C VAL A 95 -18.06 6.32 5.93
N LYS A 96 -17.79 5.24 5.19
CA LYS A 96 -18.12 3.86 5.59
C LYS A 96 -16.95 3.10 6.21
N GLY A 97 -15.73 3.53 5.97
CA GLY A 97 -14.50 2.81 6.27
C GLY A 97 -14.26 1.65 5.30
N GLY A 98 -13.01 1.36 5.00
CA GLY A 98 -12.62 0.28 4.11
C GLY A 98 -11.11 0.06 4.10
N PRO A 99 -10.62 -0.75 3.16
CA PRO A 99 -9.19 -0.87 2.96
C PRO A 99 -8.63 0.40 2.31
N HIS A 100 -7.43 0.77 2.71
CA HIS A 100 -6.66 1.84 2.09
C HIS A 100 -5.17 1.51 2.22
N PHE A 101 -4.33 2.24 1.49
CA PHE A 101 -2.89 2.15 1.71
C PHE A 101 -2.15 3.45 1.42
N ARG A 102 -1.05 3.64 2.15
CA ARG A 102 -0.03 4.66 1.90
C ARG A 102 1.11 4.02 1.14
N TYR A 103 1.81 4.80 0.31
CA TYR A 103 2.90 4.26 -0.50
C TYR A 103 4.08 5.21 -0.66
N TRP A 104 5.25 4.63 -0.88
CA TRP A 104 6.53 5.30 -1.09
C TRP A 104 7.30 4.61 -2.22
N GLN A 105 8.10 5.36 -2.97
CA GLN A 105 8.97 4.79 -4.01
C GLN A 105 10.42 4.69 -3.56
N GLN A 106 11.05 3.53 -3.79
CA GLN A 106 12.48 3.36 -3.54
C GLN A 106 13.31 3.86 -4.73
N ASN A 107 13.66 5.16 -4.70
CA ASN A 107 14.35 5.85 -5.79
C ASN A 107 15.67 6.53 -5.37
N GLY A 108 16.15 6.26 -4.15
CA GLY A 108 17.35 6.90 -3.61
C GLY A 108 18.68 6.41 -4.20
N PRO A 109 19.76 7.19 -4.01
CA PRO A 109 21.06 6.98 -4.68
C PRO A 109 21.82 5.72 -4.24
N LYS A 110 21.44 5.07 -3.13
CA LYS A 110 22.12 3.86 -2.61
C LYS A 110 21.43 2.56 -2.98
N ALA A 111 20.14 2.60 -3.34
CA ALA A 111 19.37 1.40 -3.68
C ALA A 111 18.12 1.73 -4.52
N ASN A 112 18.28 2.40 -5.66
CA ASN A 112 17.15 2.66 -6.56
C ASN A 112 16.70 1.37 -7.27
N SER A 113 15.56 0.83 -6.86
CA SER A 113 14.88 -0.28 -7.53
C SER A 113 13.59 0.16 -8.23
N SER A 114 13.16 1.41 -8.02
CA SER A 114 11.86 1.96 -8.42
C SER A 114 10.65 1.18 -7.86
N ALA A 115 10.87 0.23 -6.95
CA ALA A 115 9.83 -0.53 -6.28
C ALA A 115 8.94 0.36 -5.41
N TRP A 116 7.68 -0.04 -5.25
CA TRP A 116 6.74 0.62 -4.36
C TRP A 116 6.62 -0.13 -3.04
N PHE A 117 6.70 0.60 -1.94
CA PHE A 117 6.52 0.06 -0.59
C PHE A 117 5.20 0.59 -0.05
N LEU A 118 4.33 -0.30 0.42
CA LEU A 118 2.94 0.01 0.77
C LEU A 118 2.66 -0.36 2.23
N ALA A 119 2.03 0.55 2.95
CA ALA A 119 1.41 0.28 4.24
C ALA A 119 -0.11 0.19 4.04
N ALA A 120 -0.62 -1.03 3.94
CA ALA A 120 -2.04 -1.30 3.74
C ALA A 120 -2.75 -1.61 5.05
N SER A 121 -3.96 -1.10 5.21
CA SER A 121 -4.77 -1.33 6.40
C SER A 121 -6.25 -1.28 6.09
N VAL A 122 -7.09 -1.64 7.07
CA VAL A 122 -8.55 -1.48 7.00
C VAL A 122 -9.00 -0.63 8.18
N GLU A 123 -9.71 0.46 7.87
CA GLU A 123 -10.27 1.36 8.86
C GLU A 123 -11.77 1.14 9.06
N LYS A 124 -12.24 1.52 10.25
CA LYS A 124 -13.66 1.71 10.53
C LYS A 124 -14.17 3.00 9.89
N SER A 125 -15.49 3.16 9.90
CA SER A 125 -16.18 4.37 9.42
C SER A 125 -15.73 5.66 10.11
N LEU A 126 -16.04 6.81 9.48
CA LEU A 126 -15.86 8.13 10.09
C LEU A 126 -16.56 8.26 11.44
N GLY A 127 -17.77 7.68 11.58
CA GLY A 127 -18.53 7.67 12.83
C GLY A 127 -17.84 6.91 13.97
N GLU A 128 -16.89 6.03 13.65
CA GLU A 128 -16.05 5.31 14.60
C GLU A 128 -14.61 5.85 14.66
N GLY A 129 -14.39 7.03 14.06
CA GLY A 129 -13.13 7.77 14.13
C GLY A 129 -11.99 7.20 13.28
N HIS A 130 -12.29 6.45 12.21
CA HIS A 130 -11.26 5.84 11.34
C HIS A 130 -10.24 4.97 12.09
N ASN A 131 -10.68 4.35 13.20
CA ASN A 131 -9.81 3.43 13.92
C ASN A 131 -9.55 2.18 13.08
N ILE A 132 -8.31 1.70 13.05
CA ILE A 132 -7.95 0.43 12.40
C ILE A 132 -8.76 -0.71 13.02
N VAL A 133 -9.39 -1.54 12.18
CA VAL A 133 -10.19 -2.69 12.62
C VAL A 133 -9.29 -3.76 13.28
N PRO A 134 -9.85 -4.68 14.10
CA PRO A 134 -9.10 -5.85 14.54
C PRO A 134 -8.50 -6.61 13.35
N ASN A 135 -7.21 -6.94 13.45
CA ASN A 135 -6.42 -7.55 12.36
C ASN A 135 -6.32 -6.68 11.09
N GLY A 136 -6.51 -5.36 11.19
CA GLY A 136 -6.67 -4.48 10.03
C GLY A 136 -5.48 -4.41 9.08
N TYR A 137 -4.24 -4.57 9.57
CA TYR A 137 -3.06 -4.58 8.70
C TYR A 137 -2.97 -5.86 7.87
N ASP A 138 -3.12 -7.03 8.49
CA ASP A 138 -3.08 -8.31 7.77
C ASP A 138 -4.28 -8.39 6.81
N ARG A 139 -5.47 -7.95 7.25
CA ARG A 139 -6.65 -7.87 6.38
C ARG A 139 -6.45 -6.94 5.19
N GLY A 140 -5.89 -5.75 5.40
CA GLY A 140 -5.63 -4.80 4.31
C GLY A 140 -4.66 -5.36 3.28
N ARG A 141 -3.59 -6.01 3.75
CA ARG A 141 -2.65 -6.75 2.89
C ARG A 141 -3.35 -7.85 2.09
N ASP A 142 -4.09 -8.72 2.77
CA ASP A 142 -4.69 -9.89 2.15
C ASP A 142 -5.78 -9.51 1.14
N GLU A 143 -6.55 -8.45 1.42
CA GLU A 143 -7.56 -7.92 0.49
C GLU A 143 -6.91 -7.28 -0.75
N PHE A 144 -5.87 -6.45 -0.57
CA PHE A 144 -5.11 -5.91 -1.69
C PHE A 144 -4.53 -7.02 -2.57
N VAL A 145 -3.86 -8.00 -1.97
CA VAL A 145 -3.20 -9.09 -2.71
C VAL A 145 -4.25 -9.98 -3.39
N GLY A 146 -5.35 -10.28 -2.71
CA GLY A 146 -6.47 -11.03 -3.28
C GLY A 146 -7.06 -10.37 -4.53
N ASN A 147 -7.28 -9.06 -4.49
CA ASN A 147 -7.75 -8.31 -5.67
C ASN A 147 -6.69 -8.27 -6.78
N ALA A 148 -5.42 -8.09 -6.42
CA ALA A 148 -4.31 -8.00 -7.35
C ALA A 148 -4.08 -9.30 -8.15
N THR A 149 -4.16 -10.46 -7.50
CA THR A 149 -3.80 -11.76 -8.10
C THR A 149 -5.00 -12.51 -8.69
N SER A 150 -6.00 -11.80 -9.21
CA SER A 150 -7.12 -12.40 -9.94
C SER A 150 -6.62 -13.28 -11.10
N HIS A 151 -7.18 -14.49 -11.24
CA HIS A 151 -6.71 -15.48 -12.22
C HIS A 151 -6.74 -14.96 -13.68
N ASN A 152 -7.74 -14.13 -14.02
CA ASN A 152 -7.91 -13.57 -15.36
C ASN A 152 -7.20 -12.21 -15.53
N GLY A 153 -6.37 -11.83 -14.57
CA GLY A 153 -5.85 -10.49 -14.44
C GLY A 153 -6.93 -9.48 -14.05
N THR A 154 -6.58 -8.21 -14.13
CA THR A 154 -7.48 -7.07 -13.88
C THR A 154 -7.41 -6.07 -15.03
N VAL A 155 -8.42 -5.22 -15.16
CA VAL A 155 -8.50 -4.21 -16.23
C VAL A 155 -8.77 -2.86 -15.60
N SER A 156 -7.94 -1.86 -15.93
CA SER A 156 -8.20 -0.50 -15.46
C SER A 156 -9.46 0.02 -16.14
N PRO A 157 -10.46 0.51 -15.37
CA PRO A 157 -11.63 1.12 -15.96
C PRO A 157 -11.29 2.44 -16.69
N ALA A 158 -10.17 3.09 -16.36
CA ALA A 158 -9.74 4.35 -16.96
C ALA A 158 -8.97 4.14 -18.28
N SER A 159 -7.93 3.32 -18.27
CA SER A 159 -7.04 3.13 -19.43
C SER A 159 -7.41 1.92 -20.31
N GLN A 160 -8.27 1.03 -19.82
CA GLN A 160 -8.57 -0.28 -20.43
C GLN A 160 -7.34 -1.20 -20.56
N ILE A 161 -6.23 -0.86 -19.91
CA ILE A 161 -5.03 -1.71 -19.86
C ILE A 161 -5.35 -2.93 -18.99
N ARG A 162 -4.92 -4.10 -19.48
CA ARG A 162 -5.01 -5.36 -18.73
C ARG A 162 -3.69 -5.62 -17.99
N PHE A 163 -3.80 -6.03 -16.74
CA PHE A 163 -2.67 -6.35 -15.87
C PHE A 163 -2.75 -7.80 -15.37
N PHE A 164 -1.60 -8.41 -15.14
CA PHE A 164 -1.48 -9.69 -14.47
C PHE A 164 -0.46 -9.58 -13.34
N ALA A 165 -0.83 -10.02 -12.14
CA ALA A 165 0.05 -9.97 -10.97
C ALA A 165 0.22 -11.34 -10.32
N THR A 166 1.43 -11.59 -9.83
CA THR A 166 1.75 -12.71 -8.95
C THR A 166 2.21 -12.19 -7.60
N SER A 167 2.04 -12.99 -6.55
CA SER A 167 2.52 -12.64 -5.22
C SER A 167 3.27 -13.79 -4.57
N GLN A 168 4.19 -13.43 -3.68
CA GLN A 168 4.84 -14.35 -2.76
C GLN A 168 4.91 -13.70 -1.37
N ASN A 169 4.68 -14.49 -0.33
CA ASN A 169 4.81 -14.01 1.04
C ASN A 169 6.21 -14.27 1.56
N LEU A 170 6.79 -13.26 2.20
CA LEU A 170 8.04 -13.37 2.93
C LEU A 170 7.82 -12.90 4.36
N THR A 171 8.29 -13.67 5.33
CA THR A 171 8.21 -13.29 6.74
C THR A 171 9.38 -12.37 7.06
N PHE A 172 9.09 -11.09 7.34
CA PHE A 172 10.11 -10.07 7.62
C PHE A 172 9.91 -9.35 8.94
N LEU A 173 8.65 -9.13 9.32
CA LEU A 173 8.33 -8.55 10.61
C LEU A 173 8.43 -9.69 11.63
N PRO A 174 9.12 -9.51 12.78
CA PRO A 174 9.06 -10.50 13.85
C PRO A 174 7.58 -10.69 14.19
N PRO A 175 7.00 -11.89 14.02
CA PRO A 175 5.61 -12.11 14.37
C PRO A 175 5.43 -11.62 15.81
N HIS A 176 4.42 -10.79 16.04
CA HIS A 176 4.00 -10.29 17.37
C HIS A 176 4.66 -9.03 17.97
N LYS A 177 5.35 -8.15 17.25
CA LYS A 177 5.74 -6.85 17.85
C LYS A 177 4.59 -5.83 17.87
N LYS A 178 3.97 -5.64 19.05
CA LYS A 178 3.04 -4.52 19.32
C LYS A 178 3.76 -3.17 19.47
N HIS A 179 5.05 -3.16 19.80
CA HIS A 179 5.86 -1.96 19.92
C HIS A 179 6.32 -1.48 18.53
N GLY A 180 6.05 -0.22 18.19
CA GLY A 180 6.40 0.38 16.90
C GLY A 180 5.23 0.48 15.92
N ILE A 181 4.13 -0.27 16.13
CA ILE A 181 3.00 -0.36 15.20
C ILE A 181 1.81 0.45 15.70
N ASN A 182 1.23 1.29 14.83
CA ASN A 182 0.06 2.09 15.16
C ASN A 182 -1.09 1.23 15.73
N HIS A 183 -1.72 1.75 16.79
CA HIS A 183 -2.76 1.10 17.59
C HIS A 183 -2.37 -0.21 18.32
N SER A 184 -1.08 -0.59 18.38
CA SER A 184 -0.63 -1.84 19.04
C SER A 184 -1.31 -3.11 18.52
N ILE A 185 -1.72 -3.09 17.24
CA ILE A 185 -2.35 -4.21 16.56
C ILE A 185 -1.27 -5.21 16.17
N ARG A 186 -1.51 -6.50 16.43
CA ARG A 186 -0.59 -7.57 16.06
C ARG A 186 -0.69 -7.84 14.55
N THR A 187 0.46 -8.13 13.93
CA THR A 187 0.57 -8.67 12.57
C THR A 187 1.12 -10.10 12.63
N ASP A 188 0.85 -10.88 11.58
CA ASP A 188 1.37 -12.24 11.38
C ASP A 188 2.86 -12.28 10.98
N GLY A 189 3.46 -11.12 10.72
CA GLY A 189 4.87 -11.01 10.36
C GLY A 189 5.15 -10.98 8.85
N ASN A 190 4.14 -11.25 8.02
CA ASN A 190 4.29 -11.45 6.58
C ASN A 190 4.21 -10.12 5.82
N VAL A 191 5.05 -10.03 4.80
CA VAL A 191 5.04 -8.99 3.78
C VAL A 191 4.82 -9.68 2.44
N SER A 192 3.85 -9.19 1.66
CA SER A 192 3.57 -9.72 0.33
C SER A 192 4.41 -8.98 -0.72
N ILE A 193 5.20 -9.72 -1.49
CA ILE A 193 5.92 -9.19 -2.65
C ILE A 193 5.09 -9.45 -3.89
N VAL A 194 4.61 -8.40 -4.55
CA VAL A 194 3.76 -8.46 -5.72
C VAL A 194 4.57 -8.07 -6.95
N THR A 195 4.51 -8.85 -8.03
CA THR A 195 5.11 -8.51 -9.33
C THR A 195 4.01 -8.36 -10.36
N VAL A 196 3.97 -7.22 -11.05
CA VAL A 196 2.87 -6.85 -11.95
C VAL A 196 3.39 -6.70 -13.38
N ASN A 197 2.67 -7.28 -14.33
CA ASN A 197 2.96 -7.19 -15.75
C ASN A 197 1.79 -6.56 -16.50
N VAL A 198 2.09 -5.72 -17.49
CA VAL A 198 1.09 -5.24 -18.45
C VAL A 198 0.89 -6.31 -19.52
N LEU A 199 -0.34 -6.77 -19.69
CA LEU A 199 -0.71 -7.67 -20.77
C LEU A 199 -0.96 -6.83 -22.03
N ARG A 200 0.07 -6.72 -22.86
CA ARG A 200 -0.02 -6.09 -24.18
C ARG A 200 -0.61 -7.11 -25.14
N GLY A 201 -1.63 -6.72 -25.91
CA GLY A 201 -2.17 -7.57 -26.97
C GLY A 201 -1.08 -7.90 -27.99
N GLU A 202 -1.03 -9.16 -28.43
CA GLU A 202 -0.26 -9.57 -29.61
C GLU A 202 -0.83 -8.95 -30.89
#